data_AF-A0A9P5XZI5-F1
#
_entry.id   AF-A0A9P5XZI5-F1
#
_cell.length_a   1.000
_cell.length_b   1.000
_cell.length_c   1.000
_cell.angle_alpha   90.00
_cell.angle_beta   90.00
_cell.angle_gamma   90.00
#
_symmetry.space_group_name_H-M   'P 1'
#
loop_
_entity.id
_entity.type
_entity.pdbx_description
1 polymer ?
#
loop_
_entity_poly.entity_id
_entity_poly.type
_entity_poly.pdbx_seq_one_letter_code
_entity_poly.pdbx_strand_id
1 'polypeptide(L)'
;MVICRVQMQKFLPQHVQEIVGYAVKHGYKDIVADAAPLLLAMPLEETVARLPVNIVAPWALYYGAWNRVLRSARSFPLQPRISILRSGGHVPDVPDSGRNNQVSCGCNVNKQICDILMALHDVDSLQNLATVFTLTTTRCKNVTSSLNKWRQAIETEIGNIKPSITYL
;
A
#
# COMPACT_ATOMS: atom_id res chain seq x y z
N MET A 1 -12.58 -32.31 4.30
CA MET A 1 -11.61 -32.01 5.38
C MET A 1 -11.71 -30.53 5.80
N VAL A 2 -12.74 -30.15 6.56
CA VAL A 2 -12.86 -28.78 7.08
C VAL A 2 -11.82 -28.52 8.18
N ILE A 3 -11.52 -29.53 8.98
CA ILE A 3 -10.58 -29.40 10.10
C ILE A 3 -9.16 -29.07 9.64
N CYS A 4 -8.66 -29.70 8.57
CA CYS A 4 -7.34 -29.39 8.00
C CYS A 4 -7.27 -27.95 7.48
N ARG A 5 -8.33 -27.50 6.79
CA ARG A 5 -8.46 -26.12 6.30
C ARG A 5 -8.39 -25.10 7.44
N VAL A 6 -9.16 -25.31 8.50
CA VAL A 6 -9.18 -24.44 9.68
C VAL A 6 -7.83 -24.39 10.38
N GLN A 7 -7.16 -25.55 10.53
CA GLN A 7 -5.84 -25.58 11.16
C GLN A 7 -4.79 -24.87 10.29
N MET A 8 -4.78 -25.10 8.97
CA MET A 8 -3.88 -24.40 8.07
C MET A 8 -4.08 -22.89 8.12
N GLN A 9 -5.31 -22.39 8.09
CA GLN A 9 -5.58 -20.94 8.22
C GLN A 9 -5.07 -20.38 9.55
N LYS A 10 -5.28 -21.12 10.65
CA LYS A 10 -4.82 -20.72 11.98
C LYS A 10 -3.29 -20.59 12.05
N PHE A 11 -2.57 -21.52 11.43
CA PHE A 11 -1.11 -21.58 11.47
C PHE A 11 -0.41 -20.91 10.29
N LEU A 12 -1.18 -20.35 9.35
CA LEU A 12 -0.66 -19.78 8.12
C LEU A 12 0.41 -18.72 8.36
N PRO A 13 0.26 -17.77 9.30
CA PRO A 13 1.27 -16.74 9.54
C PRO A 13 2.60 -17.28 10.09
N GLN A 14 2.60 -18.44 10.75
CA GLN A 14 3.81 -19.02 11.35
C GLN A 14 4.55 -19.98 10.42
N HIS A 15 3.82 -20.67 9.53
CA HIS A 15 4.35 -21.75 8.69
C HIS A 15 3.94 -21.58 7.22
N VAL A 16 4.09 -20.37 6.69
CA VAL A 16 3.57 -19.98 5.37
C VAL A 16 4.03 -20.95 4.27
N GLN A 17 5.32 -21.27 4.22
CA GLN A 17 5.89 -22.04 3.11
C GLN A 17 5.47 -23.52 3.16
N GLU A 18 5.49 -24.14 4.34
CA GLU A 18 5.05 -25.51 4.55
C GLU A 18 3.56 -25.66 4.27
N ILE A 19 2.75 -24.71 4.74
CA ILE A 19 1.31 -24.70 4.52
C ILE A 19 1.00 -24.47 3.05
N VAL A 20 1.71 -23.59 2.34
CA VAL A 20 1.54 -23.41 0.88
C VAL A 20 1.89 -24.70 0.14
N GLY A 21 2.99 -25.37 0.49
CA GLY A 21 3.36 -26.64 -0.12
C GLY A 21 2.28 -27.71 0.06
N TYR A 22 1.75 -27.84 1.27
CA TYR A 22 0.64 -28.75 1.56
C TYR A 22 -0.65 -28.32 0.85
N ALA A 23 -0.98 -27.03 0.88
CA ALA A 23 -2.17 -26.46 0.28
C ALA A 23 -2.24 -26.74 -1.22
N VAL A 24 -1.12 -26.53 -1.92
CA VAL A 24 -0.98 -26.79 -3.36
C VAL A 24 -1.13 -28.27 -3.66
N LYS A 25 -0.47 -29.14 -2.90
CA LYS A 25 -0.56 -30.60 -3.07
C LYS A 25 -1.99 -31.13 -2.96
N HIS A 26 -2.81 -30.49 -2.12
CA HIS A 26 -4.18 -30.92 -1.83
C HIS A 26 -5.26 -30.02 -2.47
N GLY A 27 -4.88 -29.05 -3.30
CA GLY A 27 -5.83 -28.20 -4.03
C GLY A 27 -6.56 -27.13 -3.21
N TYR A 28 -6.01 -26.71 -2.06
CA TYR A 28 -6.57 -25.65 -1.21
C TYR A 28 -6.23 -24.24 -1.76
N LYS A 29 -6.86 -23.88 -2.88
CA LYS A 29 -6.58 -22.65 -3.64
C LYS A 29 -6.78 -21.37 -2.84
N ASP A 30 -7.77 -21.35 -1.96
CA ASP A 30 -8.06 -20.23 -1.08
C ASP A 30 -6.92 -19.97 -0.08
N ILE A 31 -6.36 -21.03 0.51
CA ILE A 31 -5.24 -20.90 1.45
C ILE A 31 -4.00 -20.37 0.74
N VAL A 32 -3.73 -20.82 -0.49
CA VAL A 32 -2.62 -20.29 -1.30
C VAL A 32 -2.85 -18.80 -1.60
N ALA A 33 -4.09 -18.37 -1.77
CA ALA A 33 -4.43 -16.97 -2.05
C ALA A 33 -4.18 -16.10 -0.82
N ASP A 34 -4.62 -16.58 0.35
CA ASP A 34 -4.38 -15.93 1.64
C ASP A 34 -2.89 -15.89 1.99
N ALA A 35 -2.11 -16.86 1.53
CA ALA A 35 -0.67 -16.95 1.76
C ALA A 35 0.16 -16.03 0.86
N ALA A 36 -0.33 -15.72 -0.35
CA ALA A 36 0.45 -14.98 -1.35
C ALA A 36 1.00 -13.63 -0.84
N PRO A 37 0.23 -12.81 -0.08
CA PRO A 37 0.75 -11.58 0.51
C PRO A 37 1.77 -11.82 1.63
N LEU A 38 1.68 -12.92 2.37
CA LEU A 38 2.63 -13.27 3.43
C LEU A 38 3.99 -13.68 2.85
N LEU A 39 3.97 -14.35 1.70
CA LEU A 39 5.18 -14.67 0.94
C LEU A 39 5.90 -13.43 0.40
N LEU A 40 5.22 -12.29 0.23
CA LEU A 40 5.87 -11.04 -0.17
C LEU A 40 6.75 -10.46 0.95
N ALA A 41 6.43 -10.76 2.20
CA ALA A 41 7.19 -10.30 3.37
C ALA A 41 8.47 -11.11 3.62
N MET A 42 8.69 -12.17 2.85
CA MET A 42 9.86 -13.02 2.95
C MET A 42 10.90 -12.65 1.89
N PRO A 43 12.20 -12.94 2.12
CA PRO A 43 13.23 -12.81 1.09
C PRO A 43 12.85 -13.61 -0.17
N LEU A 44 13.06 -12.99 -1.34
CA LEU A 44 12.72 -13.56 -2.64
C LEU A 44 13.40 -14.92 -2.86
N GLU A 45 14.68 -15.00 -2.52
CA GLU A 45 15.51 -16.19 -2.69
C GLU A 45 15.01 -17.35 -1.81
N GLU A 46 14.67 -17.06 -0.55
CA GLU A 46 14.16 -18.07 0.38
C GLU A 46 12.78 -18.57 -0.05
N THR A 47 11.95 -17.67 -0.57
CA THR A 47 10.60 -17.99 -1.03
C THR A 47 10.64 -18.90 -2.24
N VAL A 48 11.39 -18.52 -3.28
CA VAL A 48 11.49 -19.31 -4.51
C VAL A 48 12.13 -20.68 -4.24
N ALA A 49 13.11 -20.77 -3.34
CA ALA A 49 13.77 -22.03 -3.01
C ALA A 49 12.85 -23.07 -2.34
N ARG A 50 11.81 -22.62 -1.63
CA ARG A 50 10.90 -23.50 -0.86
C ARG A 50 9.53 -23.69 -1.50
N LEU A 51 9.16 -22.84 -2.45
CA LEU A 51 7.90 -22.98 -3.16
C LEU A 51 7.90 -24.22 -4.08
N PRO A 52 6.78 -24.95 -4.17
CA PRO A 52 6.64 -25.99 -5.17
C PRO A 52 6.79 -25.42 -6.59
N VAL A 53 7.46 -26.16 -7.49
CA VAL A 53 7.82 -25.68 -8.84
C VAL A 53 6.60 -25.19 -9.64
N ASN A 54 5.45 -25.82 -9.48
CA ASN A 54 4.22 -25.45 -10.19
C ASN A 54 3.62 -24.11 -9.74
N ILE A 55 4.02 -23.56 -8.59
CA ILE A 55 3.55 -22.27 -8.08
C ILE A 55 4.54 -21.14 -8.32
N VAL A 56 5.83 -21.44 -8.53
CA VAL A 56 6.88 -20.42 -8.68
C VAL A 56 6.52 -19.38 -9.73
N ALA A 57 6.07 -19.81 -10.93
CA ALA A 57 5.67 -18.89 -11.99
C ALA A 57 4.43 -18.05 -11.63
N PRO A 58 3.30 -18.63 -11.18
CA PRO A 58 2.16 -17.88 -10.64
C PRO A 58 2.55 -16.85 -9.57
N TRP A 59 3.38 -17.25 -8.61
CA TRP A 59 3.85 -16.38 -7.53
C TRP A 59 4.75 -15.25 -8.06
N ALA A 60 5.66 -15.52 -9.00
CA ALA A 60 6.49 -14.50 -9.62
C ALA A 60 5.65 -13.44 -10.37
N LEU A 61 4.57 -13.86 -11.04
CA LEU A 61 3.61 -12.93 -11.66
C LEU A 61 2.89 -12.06 -10.63
N TYR A 62 2.49 -12.66 -9.49
CA TYR A 62 1.91 -11.92 -8.36
C TYR A 62 2.89 -10.87 -7.85
N TYR A 63 4.11 -11.30 -7.53
CA TYR A 63 5.21 -10.48 -7.04
C TYR A 63 5.54 -9.32 -8.00
N GLY A 64 5.57 -9.59 -9.31
CA GLY A 64 5.78 -8.57 -10.33
C GLY A 64 4.64 -7.56 -10.43
N ALA A 65 3.38 -8.02 -10.39
CA ALA A 65 2.21 -7.14 -10.38
C ALA A 65 2.20 -6.26 -9.14
N TRP A 66 2.51 -6.84 -7.98
CA TRP A 66 2.63 -6.12 -6.72
C TRP A 66 3.71 -5.03 -6.76
N ASN A 67 4.91 -5.35 -7.23
CA ASN A 67 6.00 -4.39 -7.37
C ASN A 67 5.69 -3.26 -8.35
N ARG A 68 4.81 -3.50 -9.33
CA ARG A 68 4.31 -2.44 -10.22
C ARG A 68 3.39 -1.49 -9.47
N VAL A 69 2.46 -2.00 -8.66
CA VAL A 69 1.58 -1.18 -7.82
C VAL A 69 2.38 -0.37 -6.80
N LEU A 70 3.37 -0.99 -6.16
CA LEU A 70 4.25 -0.30 -5.20
C LEU A 70 5.05 0.84 -5.87
N ARG A 71 5.55 0.62 -7.08
CA ARG A 71 6.20 1.68 -7.87
C ARG A 71 5.23 2.78 -8.28
N SER A 72 4.02 2.41 -8.73
CA SER A 72 2.95 3.36 -9.06
C SER A 72 2.62 4.25 -7.86
N ALA A 73 2.41 3.62 -6.69
CA ALA A 73 2.16 4.31 -5.43
C ALA A 73 3.27 5.31 -5.09
N ARG A 74 4.54 4.90 -5.16
CA ARG A 74 5.70 5.77 -4.89
C ARG A 74 5.86 6.91 -5.90
N SER A 75 5.43 6.69 -7.13
CA SER A 75 5.52 7.68 -8.22
C SER A 75 4.34 8.65 -8.27
N PHE A 76 3.31 8.48 -7.42
CA PHE A 76 2.08 9.23 -7.52
C PHE A 76 2.38 10.74 -7.42
N PRO A 77 2.14 11.51 -8.50
CA PRO A 77 2.39 12.94 -8.49
C PRO A 77 1.29 13.55 -7.65
N LEU A 78 1.56 13.74 -6.36
CA LEU A 78 0.74 14.59 -5.52
C LEU A 78 0.92 15.99 -6.05
N GLN A 79 0.13 16.41 -7.03
CA GLN A 79 0.19 17.75 -7.59
C GLN A 79 0.00 18.74 -6.44
N PRO A 80 1.06 19.37 -5.93
CA PRO A 80 0.87 20.47 -5.04
C PRO A 80 0.66 21.61 -6.02
N ARG A 81 -0.60 21.89 -6.38
CA ARG A 81 -0.94 23.28 -6.77
C ARG A 81 -0.84 24.14 -5.51
N ILE A 82 0.31 24.14 -4.86
CA ILE A 82 0.71 25.12 -3.89
C ILE A 82 1.39 26.16 -4.76
N SER A 83 0.62 27.15 -5.19
CA SER A 83 1.19 28.44 -5.54
C SER A 83 1.98 28.85 -4.30
N ILE A 84 3.30 28.62 -4.32
CA ILE A 84 4.19 29.09 -3.27
C ILE A 84 4.08 30.61 -3.36
N LEU A 85 3.20 31.19 -2.56
CA LEU A 85 3.23 32.61 -2.25
C LEU A 85 4.58 32.82 -1.59
N ARG A 86 5.55 33.19 -2.42
CA ARG A 86 6.89 33.63 -2.04
C ARG A 86 6.66 34.84 -1.15
N SER A 87 6.53 34.59 0.15
CA SER A 87 6.42 35.63 1.16
C SER A 87 7.80 36.27 1.27
N GLY A 88 8.04 37.22 0.38
CA GLY A 88 9.26 38.00 0.27
C GLY A 88 8.90 39.32 -0.36
N GLY A 89 8.49 40.27 0.48
CA GLY A 89 8.12 41.62 0.06
C GLY A 89 7.33 42.34 1.13
N HIS A 90 8.04 42.98 2.06
CA HIS A 90 7.51 43.96 3.01
C HIS A 90 6.75 45.06 2.23
N VAL A 91 5.44 45.22 2.47
CA VAL A 91 4.65 46.37 1.99
C VAL A 91 4.27 47.20 3.22
N PRO A 92 4.43 48.54 3.19
CA PRO A 92 4.05 49.41 4.30
C PRO A 92 2.53 49.49 4.49
N ASP A 93 2.14 49.81 5.71
CA ASP A 93 0.77 49.88 6.26
C ASP A 93 -0.27 50.52 5.34
N VAL A 94 -1.32 49.76 5.02
CA VAL A 94 -2.59 50.27 4.48
C VAL A 94 -3.70 49.92 5.48
N PRO A 95 -4.58 50.88 5.86
CA PRO A 95 -5.68 50.64 6.77
C PRO A 95 -6.76 49.74 6.15
N ASP A 96 -7.31 48.92 7.03
CA ASP A 96 -8.15 47.76 6.83
C ASP A 96 -9.56 48.10 6.32
N SER A 97 -10.01 47.40 5.27
CA SER A 97 -11.43 47.13 5.02
C SER A 97 -11.60 45.93 4.10
N GLY A 98 -12.06 44.82 4.67
CA GLY A 98 -12.63 43.70 3.93
C GLY A 98 -11.71 42.48 3.74
N ARG A 99 -10.96 42.06 4.76
CA ARG A 99 -10.18 40.80 4.68
C ARG A 99 -11.08 39.57 4.82
N ASN A 100 -11.34 38.94 3.68
CA ASN A 100 -11.71 37.52 3.61
C ASN A 100 -10.60 36.71 4.32
N ASN A 101 -10.91 36.15 5.48
CA ASN A 101 -10.02 35.29 6.27
C ASN A 101 -9.72 33.99 5.51
N GLN A 102 -8.79 34.05 4.56
CA GLN A 102 -8.18 32.85 4.00
C GLN A 102 -7.22 32.31 5.05
N VAL A 103 -7.76 31.45 5.92
CA VAL A 103 -7.00 30.69 6.92
C VAL A 103 -5.96 29.85 6.16
N SER A 104 -4.73 30.35 6.08
CA SER A 104 -3.58 29.58 5.62
C SER A 104 -3.40 28.43 6.61
N CYS A 105 -3.85 27.23 6.28
CA CYS A 105 -3.54 26.07 7.11
C CYS A 105 -2.02 25.90 7.13
N GLY A 106 -1.39 26.00 8.31
CA GLY A 106 0.00 25.58 8.56
C GLY A 106 0.21 24.06 8.43
N CYS A 107 -0.52 23.43 7.52
CA CYS A 107 -0.45 22.03 7.21
C CYS A 107 0.87 21.78 6.45
N ASN A 108 1.86 21.16 7.10
CA ASN A 108 3.10 20.74 6.43
C ASN A 108 2.80 19.48 5.58
N VAL A 109 2.15 19.70 4.44
CA VAL A 109 1.75 18.65 3.48
C VAL A 109 2.97 17.84 3.06
N ASN A 110 4.10 18.51 2.83
CA ASN A 110 5.34 17.84 2.44
C ASN A 110 5.82 16.84 3.49
N LYS A 111 5.77 17.18 4.78
CA LYS A 111 6.15 16.25 5.85
C LYS A 111 5.29 14.98 5.83
N GLN A 112 3.98 15.12 5.68
CA GLN A 112 3.07 13.97 5.68
C GLN A 112 3.24 13.08 4.46
N ILE A 113 3.52 13.68 3.31
CA ILE A 113 3.86 12.94 2.10
C ILE A 113 5.14 12.14 2.34
N CYS A 114 6.17 12.77 2.93
CA CYS A 114 7.38 12.07 3.30
C CYS A 114 7.10 10.93 4.29
N ASP A 115 6.29 11.14 5.32
CA ASP A 115 5.93 10.10 6.30
C ASP A 115 5.24 8.90 5.62
N ILE A 116 4.30 9.15 4.69
CA ILE A 116 3.64 8.09 3.91
C ILE A 116 4.62 7.39 2.97
N LEU A 117 5.49 8.13 2.27
CA LEU A 117 6.48 7.54 1.37
C LEU A 117 7.51 6.69 2.12
N MET A 118 7.92 7.13 3.32
CA MET A 118 8.77 6.36 4.22
C MET A 118 8.06 5.10 4.71
N ALA A 119 6.80 5.20 5.12
CA ALA A 119 6.01 4.02 5.47
C ALA A 119 5.87 3.06 4.28
N LEU A 120 5.62 3.55 3.06
CA LEU A 120 5.58 2.73 1.84
C LEU A 120 6.95 2.15 1.44
N HIS A 121 8.05 2.65 2.01
CA HIS A 121 9.37 2.08 1.81
C HIS A 121 9.53 0.79 2.63
N ASP A 122 9.11 0.83 3.89
CA ASP A 122 9.28 -0.26 4.87
C ASP A 122 8.13 -1.28 4.87
N VAL A 123 7.09 -1.05 4.07
CA VAL A 123 5.95 -1.98 4.00
C VAL A 123 6.27 -3.11 3.03
N ASP A 124 6.60 -4.26 3.59
CA ASP A 124 6.74 -5.50 2.82
C ASP A 124 5.37 -6.05 2.35
N SER A 125 4.27 -5.56 2.95
CA SER A 125 2.89 -5.93 2.58
C SER A 125 1.88 -4.78 2.76
N LEU A 126 1.36 -4.22 1.66
CA LEU A 126 0.28 -3.23 1.56
C LEU A 126 -1.08 -3.73 2.13
N GLN A 127 -1.16 -4.92 2.73
CA GLN A 127 -2.39 -5.34 3.43
C GLN A 127 -2.81 -4.35 4.53
N ASN A 128 -1.87 -3.58 5.08
CA ASN A 128 -2.12 -2.54 6.06
C ASN A 128 -2.07 -1.13 5.46
N LEU A 129 -2.54 -0.92 4.23
CA LEU A 129 -2.68 0.44 3.67
C LEU A 129 -3.44 1.39 4.59
N ALA A 130 -4.43 0.89 5.32
CA ALA A 130 -5.13 1.68 6.32
C ALA A 130 -4.17 2.28 7.35
N THR A 131 -3.20 1.52 7.87
CA THR A 131 -2.25 2.04 8.86
C THR A 131 -1.32 3.08 8.24
N VAL A 132 -0.83 2.83 7.01
CA VAL A 132 0.03 3.75 6.24
C VAL A 132 -0.63 5.11 6.06
N PHE A 133 -1.91 5.14 5.68
CA PHE A 133 -2.64 6.39 5.43
C PHE A 133 -3.24 7.02 6.70
N THR A 134 -3.49 6.25 7.77
CA THR A 134 -4.02 6.80 9.05
C THR A 134 -3.04 7.68 9.81
N LEU A 135 -1.73 7.64 9.48
CA LEU A 135 -0.70 8.51 10.07
C LEU A 135 -0.97 10.03 9.85
N THR A 136 -1.97 10.39 9.05
CA THR A 136 -2.13 11.76 8.51
C THR A 136 -3.56 12.32 8.66
N THR A 137 -4.09 12.42 9.88
CA THR A 137 -5.28 13.27 10.11
C THR A 137 -4.91 14.75 9.97
N THR A 138 -5.00 15.31 8.76
CA THR A 138 -4.90 16.76 8.56
C THR A 138 -6.22 17.47 8.82
N ARG A 139 -6.14 18.74 9.24
CA ARG A 139 -7.29 19.66 9.21
C ARG A 139 -7.60 20.21 7.80
N CYS A 140 -6.75 19.98 6.79
CA CYS A 140 -6.97 20.54 5.44
C CYS A 140 -7.76 19.58 4.56
N LYS A 141 -9.00 19.97 4.25
CA LYS A 141 -9.92 19.20 3.38
C LYS A 141 -9.31 18.85 2.01
N ASN A 142 -8.53 19.75 1.42
CA ASN A 142 -7.94 19.54 0.09
C ASN A 142 -6.85 18.44 0.12
N VAL A 143 -6.02 18.43 1.16
CA VAL A 143 -4.96 17.42 1.33
C VAL A 143 -5.58 16.05 1.58
N THR A 144 -6.57 15.99 2.46
CA THR A 144 -7.34 14.75 2.71
C THR A 144 -8.00 14.22 1.44
N SER A 145 -8.56 15.08 0.59
CA SER A 145 -9.15 14.66 -0.69
C SER A 145 -8.12 14.05 -1.65
N SER A 146 -6.96 14.68 -1.81
CA SER A 146 -5.88 14.14 -2.66
C SER A 146 -5.30 12.83 -2.13
N LEU A 147 -5.09 12.73 -0.80
CA LEU A 147 -4.63 11.49 -0.16
C LEU A 147 -5.65 10.36 -0.30
N ASN A 148 -6.95 10.64 -0.15
CA ASN A 148 -8.00 9.64 -0.35
C ASN A 148 -8.07 9.17 -1.80
N LYS A 149 -7.91 10.08 -2.78
CA LYS A 149 -7.83 9.70 -4.20
C LYS A 149 -6.61 8.81 -4.49
N TRP A 150 -5.46 9.16 -3.92
CA TRP A 150 -4.25 8.36 -4.04
C TRP A 150 -4.44 6.96 -3.44
N ARG A 151 -4.95 6.89 -2.20
CA ARG A 151 -5.29 5.64 -1.53
C ARG A 151 -6.25 4.78 -2.36
N GLN A 152 -7.34 5.37 -2.85
CA GLN A 152 -8.34 4.66 -3.66
C GLN A 152 -7.75 4.14 -4.97
N ALA A 153 -6.84 4.88 -5.60
CA ALA A 153 -6.14 4.43 -6.80
C ALA A 153 -5.27 3.19 -6.50
N ILE A 154 -4.53 3.19 -5.39
CA ILE A 154 -3.74 2.03 -4.97
C ILE A 154 -4.65 0.85 -4.64
N GLU A 155 -5.71 1.05 -3.85
CA GLU A 155 -6.66 -0.01 -3.50
C GLU A 155 -7.32 -0.63 -4.75
N THR A 156 -7.62 0.19 -5.75
CA THR A 156 -8.14 -0.27 -7.05
C THR A 156 -7.09 -1.09 -7.81
N GLU A 157 -5.84 -0.62 -7.85
CA GLU A 157 -4.74 -1.37 -8.48
C GLU A 157 -4.49 -2.72 -7.79
N ILE A 158 -4.53 -2.78 -6.45
CA ILE A 158 -4.41 -4.02 -5.68
C ILE A 158 -5.57 -4.96 -5.98
N GLY A 159 -6.81 -4.45 -6.01
CA GLY A 159 -7.99 -5.24 -6.38
C GLY A 159 -7.91 -5.83 -7.80
N ASN A 160 -7.16 -5.20 -8.69
CA ASN A 160 -6.90 -5.69 -10.05
C ASN A 160 -5.79 -6.75 -10.12
N ILE A 161 -5.00 -6.95 -9.07
CA ILE A 161 -4.05 -8.05 -9.01
C ILE A 161 -4.88 -9.33 -8.86
N LYS A 162 -5.11 -10.02 -9.97
CA LYS A 162 -5.74 -11.33 -9.94
C LYS A 162 -4.91 -12.24 -9.04
N PRO A 163 -5.50 -12.91 -8.04
CA PRO A 163 -4.78 -13.92 -7.30
C PRO A 163 -4.28 -14.96 -8.30
N SER A 164 -2.97 -15.17 -8.31
CA SER A 164 -2.26 -15.96 -9.33
C SER A 164 -2.68 -17.42 -9.41
N ILE A 165 -3.53 -17.85 -8.48
CA ILE A 165 -4.05 -19.22 -8.37
C ILE A 165 -5.18 -19.47 -9.36
N THR A 166 -5.59 -18.48 -10.15
CA THR A 166 -6.43 -18.73 -11.33
C THR A 166 -5.75 -19.69 -12.32
N TYR A 167 -4.42 -19.84 -12.24
CA TYR A 167 -3.60 -20.69 -13.13
C TYR A 167 -3.11 -22.00 -12.49
N LEU A 168 -3.50 -22.29 -11.24
CA LEU A 168 -3.30 -23.57 -10.54
C LEU A 168 -4.64 -24.32 -10.49
#